data_AF-A0A4D7H564-F1
#
_entry.id   AF-A0A4D7H564-F1
#
_cell.length_a   1.000
_cell.length_b   1.000
_cell.length_c   1.000
_cell.angle_alpha   90.00
_cell.angle_beta   90.00
_cell.angle_gamma   90.00
#
_symmetry.space_group_name_H-M   'P 1'
#
loop_
_entity.id
_entity.type
_entity.pdbx_description
1 polymer ?
#
loop_
_entity_poly.entity_id
_entity_poly.type
_entity_poly.pdbx_seq_one_letter_code
_entity_poly.pdbx_strand_id
1 'polypeptide(L)'
;MSATRIPDLLTAFATAVESENFEQASSRLDELQAAYSDVKQDEEIRARKALRVRNTNDVSAKKRDQLESLARSHISVSLSRTGILTYGGIFETSPENVKPDELVGTARELGEKEEQFQKQAAEVDPVLDEAQIDPSVEIVQTTTPNTHIPKGETVSIPVTLMNIGDAVASDVSIDGNTKLPVSPDEESIGELAAEEQARSEFTLTADRIGEFTLTFKVSSENAGSDTKTVTLSVAGKADFIATARQVIEGIREEVTTELSGGQARSFEEKLTAVLKSLERATNECESGREKQANNAIGTAINQLGAVLNSFAALQRGAKKAREKSLSEQFVQGAVRQTENAIETLATARTAELAE
;
A
#
# COMPACT_ATOMS: atom_id res chain seq x y z
N MET A 1 7.24 -28.49 0.13
CA MET A 1 8.73 -28.43 0.13
C MET A 1 9.27 -27.00 -0.01
N SER A 2 8.45 -25.96 -0.24
CA SER A 2 8.91 -24.58 -0.43
C SER A 2 9.36 -23.88 0.86
N ALA A 3 8.64 -24.05 1.98
CA ALA A 3 8.90 -23.31 3.22
C ALA A 3 10.33 -23.46 3.78
N THR A 4 10.89 -24.68 3.75
CA THR A 4 12.23 -24.96 4.30
C THR A 4 13.36 -24.21 3.57
N ARG A 5 13.10 -23.67 2.37
CA ARG A 5 14.11 -22.95 1.57
C ARG A 5 14.25 -21.47 1.95
N ILE A 6 13.29 -20.87 2.64
CA ILE A 6 13.29 -19.42 2.93
C ILE A 6 14.51 -18.95 3.75
N PRO A 7 14.88 -19.60 4.88
CA PRO A 7 16.08 -19.21 5.64
C PRO A 7 17.39 -19.28 4.81
N ASP A 8 17.50 -20.28 3.93
CA ASP A 8 18.65 -20.42 3.03
C ASP A 8 18.70 -19.27 2.00
N LEU A 9 17.54 -18.87 1.46
CA LEU A 9 17.44 -17.74 0.53
C LEU A 9 17.79 -16.41 1.20
N LEU A 10 17.35 -16.19 2.44
CA LEU A 10 17.71 -15.01 3.22
C LEU A 10 19.22 -14.95 3.50
N THR A 11 19.82 -16.10 3.83
CA THR A 11 21.27 -16.21 4.01
C THR A 11 22.02 -15.91 2.71
N ALA A 12 21.58 -16.49 1.60
CA ALA A 12 22.18 -16.25 0.29
C ALA A 12 22.04 -14.79 -0.18
N PHE A 13 20.89 -14.17 0.10
CA PHE A 13 20.66 -12.75 -0.15
C PHE A 13 21.62 -11.88 0.68
N ALA A 14 21.71 -12.13 1.99
CA ALA A 14 22.63 -11.41 2.88
C ALA A 14 24.09 -11.52 2.41
N THR A 15 24.55 -12.73 2.06
CA THR A 15 25.90 -12.94 1.52
C THR A 15 26.14 -12.18 0.21
N ALA A 16 25.15 -12.11 -0.68
CA ALA A 16 25.25 -11.37 -1.93
C ALA A 16 25.37 -9.86 -1.67
N VAL A 17 24.61 -9.31 -0.72
CA VAL A 17 24.69 -7.91 -0.29
C VAL A 17 26.06 -7.60 0.33
N GLU A 18 26.55 -8.44 1.25
CA GLU A 18 27.89 -8.28 1.88
C GLU A 18 29.04 -8.32 0.86
N SER A 19 28.88 -9.09 -0.21
CA SER A 19 29.88 -9.23 -1.27
C SER A 19 29.74 -8.15 -2.35
N GLU A 20 28.84 -7.18 -2.18
CA GLU A 20 28.50 -6.15 -3.17
C GLU A 20 28.11 -6.74 -4.54
N ASN A 21 27.54 -7.95 -4.57
CA ASN A 21 27.09 -8.61 -5.78
C ASN A 21 25.61 -8.33 -6.03
N PHE A 22 25.32 -7.14 -6.59
CA PHE A 22 23.96 -6.64 -6.79
C PHE A 22 23.09 -7.54 -7.69
N GLU A 23 23.65 -8.10 -8.76
CA GLU A 23 22.90 -8.99 -9.66
C GLU A 23 22.43 -10.25 -8.92
N GLN A 24 23.32 -10.83 -8.10
CA GLN A 24 22.96 -11.99 -7.28
C GLN A 24 21.98 -11.62 -6.17
N ALA A 25 22.17 -10.47 -5.49
CA ALA A 25 21.23 -10.03 -4.46
C ALA A 25 19.82 -9.84 -5.03
N SER A 26 19.72 -9.23 -6.21
CA SER A 26 18.45 -9.04 -6.91
C SER A 26 17.78 -10.36 -7.29
N SER A 27 18.53 -11.27 -7.92
CA SER A 27 18.03 -12.61 -8.22
C SER A 27 17.54 -13.37 -6.98
N ARG A 28 18.19 -13.20 -5.81
CA ARG A 28 17.73 -13.81 -4.56
C ARG A 28 16.49 -13.14 -3.99
N LEU A 29 16.32 -11.83 -4.19
CA LEU A 29 15.12 -11.13 -3.78
C LEU A 29 13.89 -11.59 -4.57
N ASP A 30 14.02 -11.79 -5.88
CA ASP A 30 12.97 -12.38 -6.72
C ASP A 30 12.59 -13.79 -6.26
N GLU A 31 13.59 -14.63 -5.96
CA GLU A 31 13.37 -15.98 -5.42
C GLU A 31 12.66 -15.93 -4.05
N LEU A 32 13.01 -14.98 -3.18
CA LEU A 32 12.33 -14.76 -1.89
C LEU A 32 10.88 -14.34 -2.10
N GLN A 33 10.61 -13.40 -3.01
CA GLN A 33 9.25 -12.94 -3.31
C GLN A 33 8.37 -14.10 -3.80
N ALA A 34 8.90 -14.95 -4.68
CA ALA A 34 8.22 -16.15 -5.14
C ALA A 34 7.96 -17.13 -3.98
N ALA A 35 9.00 -17.44 -3.18
CA ALA A 35 8.87 -18.36 -2.05
C ALA A 35 7.88 -17.86 -0.99
N TYR A 36 7.84 -16.56 -0.69
CA TYR A 36 6.85 -15.97 0.21
C TYR A 36 5.44 -16.04 -0.35
N SER A 37 5.27 -15.81 -1.66
CA SER A 37 3.97 -15.93 -2.31
C SER A 37 3.44 -17.37 -2.23
N ASP A 38 4.32 -18.36 -2.38
CA ASP A 38 3.96 -19.79 -2.32
C ASP A 38 3.49 -20.24 -0.93
N VAL A 39 4.03 -19.68 0.16
CA VAL A 39 3.69 -20.12 1.53
C VAL A 39 2.64 -19.25 2.21
N LYS A 40 2.37 -18.05 1.68
CA LYS A 40 1.52 -17.04 2.33
C LYS A 40 0.14 -17.57 2.69
N GLN A 41 -0.51 -18.27 1.76
CA GLN A 41 -1.87 -18.77 1.96
C GLN A 41 -1.92 -19.84 3.04
N ASP A 42 -1.08 -20.86 2.95
CA ASP A 42 -1.03 -21.96 3.92
C ASP A 42 -0.73 -21.47 5.33
N GLU A 43 0.20 -20.52 5.47
CA GLU A 43 0.54 -19.95 6.77
C GLU A 43 -0.59 -19.08 7.34
N GLU A 44 -1.30 -18.32 6.50
CA GLU A 44 -2.46 -17.54 6.93
C GLU A 44 -3.60 -18.47 7.39
N ILE A 45 -3.89 -19.54 6.65
CA ILE A 45 -4.85 -20.58 7.03
C ILE A 45 -4.45 -21.17 8.39
N ARG A 46 -3.18 -21.60 8.54
CA ARG A 46 -2.67 -22.19 9.77
C ARG A 46 -2.83 -21.23 10.96
N ALA A 47 -2.46 -19.96 10.81
CA ALA A 47 -2.56 -18.97 11.87
C ALA A 47 -4.02 -18.72 12.29
N ARG A 48 -4.95 -18.67 11.34
CA ARG A 48 -6.39 -18.48 11.62
C ARG A 48 -7.00 -19.71 12.28
N LYS A 49 -6.70 -20.92 11.78
CA LYS A 49 -7.08 -22.19 12.44
C LYS A 49 -6.56 -22.23 13.87
N ALA A 50 -5.31 -21.83 14.10
CA ALA A 50 -4.75 -21.77 15.44
C ALA A 50 -5.52 -20.85 16.40
N LEU A 51 -5.92 -19.66 15.95
CA LEU A 51 -6.73 -18.74 16.75
C LEU A 51 -8.11 -19.30 17.08
N ARG A 52 -8.72 -20.07 16.17
CA ARG A 52 -10.02 -20.72 16.42
C ARG A 52 -9.91 -21.86 17.40
N VAL A 53 -9.00 -22.80 17.14
CA VAL A 53 -8.77 -23.97 18.01
C VAL A 53 -8.42 -23.50 19.43
N ARG A 54 -7.63 -22.42 19.56
CA ARG A 54 -7.29 -21.81 20.86
C ARG A 54 -8.53 -21.43 21.68
N ASN A 55 -9.60 -20.97 21.04
CA ASN A 55 -10.81 -20.49 21.71
C ASN A 55 -11.77 -21.64 22.07
N THR A 56 -11.45 -22.89 21.72
CA THR A 56 -12.24 -24.07 22.11
C THR A 56 -11.93 -24.52 23.54
N ASN A 57 -12.91 -25.16 24.18
CA ASN A 57 -12.75 -25.62 25.57
C ASN A 57 -11.85 -26.86 25.70
N ASP A 58 -11.64 -27.60 24.62
CA ASP A 58 -10.98 -28.92 24.63
C ASP A 58 -9.45 -28.86 24.56
N VAL A 59 -8.88 -27.65 24.43
CA VAL A 59 -7.44 -27.44 24.31
C VAL A 59 -6.82 -27.13 25.68
N SER A 60 -5.74 -27.81 26.03
CA SER A 60 -5.01 -27.54 27.28
C SER A 60 -4.38 -26.14 27.29
N ALA A 61 -4.17 -25.54 28.47
CA ALA A 61 -3.55 -24.21 28.58
C ALA A 61 -2.22 -24.11 27.82
N LYS A 62 -1.35 -25.13 27.93
CA LYS A 62 -0.07 -25.19 27.21
C LYS A 62 -0.27 -25.18 25.68
N LYS A 63 -1.21 -25.97 25.15
CA LYS A 63 -1.52 -25.98 23.71
C LYS A 63 -2.10 -24.63 23.26
N ARG A 64 -2.93 -23.96 24.08
CA ARG A 64 -3.43 -22.60 23.79
C ARG A 64 -2.30 -21.58 23.68
N ASP A 65 -1.31 -21.63 24.58
CA ASP A 65 -0.14 -20.75 24.53
C ASP A 65 0.68 -20.98 23.26
N GLN A 66 0.84 -22.23 22.82
CA GLN A 66 1.52 -22.56 21.56
C GLN A 66 0.77 -22.01 20.33
N LEU A 67 -0.56 -22.21 20.27
CA LEU A 67 -1.41 -21.69 19.19
C LEU A 67 -1.38 -20.16 19.11
N GLU A 68 -1.43 -19.48 20.27
CA GLU A 68 -1.32 -18.03 20.34
C GLU A 68 0.08 -17.54 19.92
N SER A 69 1.13 -18.23 20.37
CA SER A 69 2.49 -17.93 19.98
C SER A 69 2.67 -18.04 18.47
N LEU A 70 2.12 -19.08 17.82
CA LEU A 70 2.17 -19.23 16.37
C LEU A 70 1.51 -18.05 15.65
N ALA A 71 0.30 -17.66 16.07
CA ALA A 71 -0.43 -16.55 15.45
C ALA A 71 0.32 -15.21 15.60
N ARG A 72 0.94 -14.96 16.75
CA ARG A 72 1.78 -13.77 16.98
C ARG A 72 3.06 -13.80 16.12
N SER A 73 3.72 -14.96 16.03
CA SER A 73 4.91 -15.14 15.19
C SER A 73 4.60 -14.94 13.72
N HIS A 74 3.46 -15.44 13.22
CA HIS A 74 3.00 -15.19 11.85
C HIS A 74 2.94 -13.69 11.52
N ILE A 75 2.33 -12.89 12.40
CA ILE A 75 2.25 -11.43 12.22
C ILE A 75 3.65 -10.80 12.19
N SER A 76 4.50 -11.18 13.15
CA SER A 76 5.88 -10.66 13.25
C SER A 76 6.71 -10.99 12.00
N VAL A 77 6.67 -12.25 11.55
CA VAL A 77 7.37 -12.70 10.34
C VAL A 77 6.81 -12.01 9.10
N SER A 78 5.50 -11.95 8.91
CA SER A 78 4.88 -11.28 7.75
C SER A 78 5.27 -9.81 7.64
N LEU A 79 5.36 -9.09 8.76
CA LEU A 79 5.84 -7.70 8.79
C LEU A 79 7.31 -7.60 8.41
N SER A 80 8.17 -8.47 8.95
CA SER A 80 9.59 -8.50 8.61
C SER A 80 9.85 -8.89 7.14
N ARG A 81 9.08 -9.84 6.57
CA ARG A 81 9.11 -10.18 5.13
C ARG A 81 8.81 -8.95 4.27
N THR A 82 7.75 -8.22 4.61
CA THR A 82 7.37 -6.99 3.91
C THR A 82 8.50 -5.95 3.98
N GLY A 83 9.12 -5.81 5.15
CA GLY A 83 10.30 -4.95 5.33
C GLY A 83 11.45 -5.34 4.40
N ILE A 84 11.83 -6.62 4.36
CA ILE A 84 12.92 -7.10 3.49
C ILE A 84 12.62 -6.89 2.01
N LEU A 85 11.40 -7.20 1.54
CA LEU A 85 11.04 -6.97 0.14
C LEU A 85 11.08 -5.47 -0.21
N THR A 86 10.63 -4.62 0.71
CA THR A 86 10.66 -3.16 0.52
C THR A 86 12.09 -2.63 0.46
N TYR A 87 12.91 -2.92 1.46
CA TYR A 87 14.30 -2.45 1.50
C TYR A 87 15.17 -3.10 0.43
N GLY A 88 14.90 -4.36 0.08
CA GLY A 88 15.55 -5.05 -1.04
C GLY A 88 15.26 -4.36 -2.37
N GLY A 89 13.99 -4.02 -2.65
CA GLY A 89 13.64 -3.30 -3.88
C GLY A 89 14.23 -1.88 -3.94
N ILE A 90 14.34 -1.18 -2.79
CA ILE A 90 15.07 0.09 -2.72
C ILE A 90 16.56 -0.12 -2.97
N PHE A 91 17.17 -1.18 -2.43
CA PHE A 91 18.57 -1.50 -2.64
C PHE A 91 18.89 -1.80 -4.11
N GLU A 92 17.99 -2.46 -4.84
CA GLU A 92 18.13 -2.70 -6.28
C GLU A 92 18.06 -1.41 -7.11
N THR A 93 17.14 -0.51 -6.74
CA THR A 93 16.84 0.69 -7.54
C THR A 93 17.68 1.90 -7.14
N SER A 94 18.17 1.95 -5.91
CA SER A 94 18.87 3.08 -5.29
C SER A 94 19.74 2.62 -4.10
N PRO A 95 20.82 1.86 -4.35
CA PRO A 95 21.64 1.24 -3.29
C PRO A 95 22.24 2.27 -2.33
N GLU A 96 22.47 3.52 -2.75
CA GLU A 96 22.96 4.60 -1.89
C GLU A 96 22.00 4.99 -0.75
N ASN A 97 20.71 4.64 -0.86
CA ASN A 97 19.69 4.93 0.13
C ASN A 97 19.54 3.82 1.18
N VAL A 98 20.27 2.71 1.03
CA VAL A 98 20.21 1.57 1.96
C VAL A 98 21.61 1.29 2.48
N LYS A 99 21.77 1.19 3.79
CA LYS A 99 23.04 0.76 4.38
C LYS A 99 23.15 -0.76 4.27
N PRO A 100 24.15 -1.30 3.53
CA PRO A 100 24.25 -2.75 3.32
C PRO A 100 24.28 -3.55 4.63
N ASP A 101 25.03 -3.09 5.63
CA ASP A 101 25.13 -3.75 6.93
C ASP A 101 23.77 -3.86 7.67
N GLU A 102 22.92 -2.84 7.56
CA GLU A 102 21.58 -2.86 8.18
C GLU A 102 20.65 -3.83 7.43
N LEU A 103 20.72 -3.87 6.10
CA LEU A 103 19.94 -4.80 5.27
C LEU A 103 20.34 -6.26 5.53
N VAL A 104 21.65 -6.52 5.64
CA VAL A 104 22.22 -7.83 5.98
C VAL A 104 21.77 -8.26 7.38
N GLY A 105 21.85 -7.37 8.37
CA GLY A 105 21.37 -7.62 9.72
C GLY A 105 19.88 -7.98 9.75
N THR A 106 19.06 -7.20 9.04
CA THR A 106 17.62 -7.45 8.91
C THR A 106 17.33 -8.80 8.26
N ALA A 107 18.06 -9.18 7.21
CA ALA A 107 17.87 -10.44 6.51
C ALA A 107 18.21 -11.65 7.40
N ARG A 108 19.29 -11.56 8.18
CA ARG A 108 19.70 -12.59 9.15
C ARG A 108 18.68 -12.72 10.29
N GLU A 109 18.26 -11.60 10.88
CA GLU A 109 17.23 -11.60 11.93
C GLU A 109 15.92 -12.21 11.43
N LEU A 110 15.50 -11.88 10.19
CA LEU A 110 14.35 -12.52 9.58
C LEU A 110 14.57 -14.02 9.39
N GLY A 111 15.75 -14.46 8.96
CA GLY A 111 16.09 -15.88 8.83
C GLY A 111 15.90 -16.66 10.13
N GLU A 112 16.36 -16.11 11.26
CA GLU A 112 16.15 -16.69 12.59
C GLU A 112 14.65 -16.76 12.97
N LYS A 113 13.89 -15.69 12.68
CA LYS A 113 12.43 -15.65 12.93
C LYS A 113 11.69 -16.67 12.08
N GLU A 114 12.09 -16.87 10.82
CA GLU A 114 11.52 -17.89 9.92
C GLU A 114 11.74 -19.29 10.45
N GLU A 115 12.97 -19.62 10.86
CA GLU A 115 13.26 -20.93 11.47
C GLU A 115 12.43 -21.16 12.74
N GLN A 116 12.33 -20.13 13.59
CA GLN A 116 11.52 -20.22 14.81
C GLN A 116 10.04 -20.42 14.49
N PHE A 117 9.50 -19.67 13.52
CA PHE A 117 8.13 -19.81 13.08
C PHE A 117 7.85 -21.19 12.50
N GLN A 118 8.74 -21.75 11.69
CA GLN A 118 8.62 -23.11 11.15
C GLN A 118 8.64 -24.17 12.23
N LYS A 119 9.50 -24.03 13.25
CA LYS A 119 9.52 -24.93 14.42
C LYS A 119 8.18 -24.87 15.18
N GLN A 120 7.67 -23.66 15.43
CA GLN A 120 6.38 -23.46 16.10
C GLN A 120 5.21 -24.03 15.27
N ALA A 121 5.24 -23.85 13.95
CA ALA A 121 4.24 -24.42 13.06
C ALA A 121 4.24 -25.95 13.17
N ALA A 122 5.41 -26.59 13.06
CA ALA A 122 5.54 -28.03 13.17
C ALA A 122 5.11 -28.58 14.55
N GLU A 123 5.29 -27.82 15.63
CA GLU A 123 4.79 -28.19 16.96
C GLU A 123 3.26 -28.10 17.08
N VAL A 124 2.65 -27.17 16.36
CA VAL A 124 1.21 -26.88 16.40
C VAL A 124 0.42 -27.73 15.41
N ASP A 125 1.00 -28.13 14.28
CA ASP A 125 0.33 -28.89 13.22
C ASP A 125 -0.43 -30.13 13.77
N PRO A 126 0.13 -30.99 14.64
CA PRO A 126 -0.62 -32.13 15.20
C PRO A 126 -1.84 -31.70 16.03
N VAL A 127 -1.78 -30.53 16.68
CA VAL A 127 -2.91 -30.00 17.45
C VAL A 127 -4.02 -29.52 16.53
N LEU A 128 -3.67 -28.94 15.37
CA LEU A 128 -4.63 -28.52 14.37
C LEU A 128 -5.25 -29.74 13.67
N ASP A 129 -4.45 -30.75 13.33
CA ASP A 129 -4.92 -31.98 12.68
C ASP A 129 -5.87 -32.80 13.57
N GLU A 130 -5.67 -32.77 14.89
CA GLU A 130 -6.55 -33.41 15.87
C GLU A 130 -7.86 -32.64 16.09
N ALA A 131 -7.87 -31.34 15.84
CA ALA A 131 -9.00 -30.48 16.13
C ALA A 131 -9.97 -30.48 14.94
N GLN A 132 -11.23 -30.82 15.20
CA GLN A 132 -12.30 -30.61 14.22
C GLN A 132 -12.71 -29.14 14.25
N ILE A 133 -12.51 -28.43 13.15
CA ILE A 133 -12.89 -27.03 12.99
C ILE A 133 -14.17 -26.97 12.15
N ASP A 134 -15.27 -26.53 12.78
CA ASP A 134 -16.53 -26.30 12.06
C ASP A 134 -16.30 -25.34 10.87
N PRO A 135 -17.04 -25.49 9.75
CA PRO A 135 -17.00 -24.57 8.62
C PRO A 135 -17.00 -23.12 9.10
N SER A 136 -16.13 -22.30 8.53
CA SER A 136 -16.24 -20.88 8.78
C SER A 136 -15.68 -20.00 7.70
N VAL A 137 -16.55 -19.13 7.19
CA VAL A 137 -16.18 -18.19 6.14
C VAL A 137 -15.71 -16.89 6.77
N GLU A 138 -14.52 -16.45 6.37
CA GLU A 138 -13.91 -15.19 6.80
C GLU A 138 -13.49 -14.34 5.59
N ILE A 139 -13.51 -13.02 5.77
CA ILE A 139 -12.94 -12.08 4.81
C ILE A 139 -11.44 -11.99 5.07
N VAL A 140 -10.65 -12.65 4.25
CA VAL A 140 -9.20 -12.76 4.45
C VAL A 140 -8.44 -11.58 3.86
N GLN A 141 -8.90 -11.07 2.73
CA GLN A 141 -8.26 -9.95 2.06
C GLN A 141 -9.30 -8.96 1.53
N THR A 142 -9.01 -7.68 1.70
CA THR A 142 -9.68 -6.59 0.99
C THR A 142 -8.62 -5.53 0.72
N THR A 143 -8.64 -4.95 -0.48
CA THR A 143 -7.73 -3.85 -0.81
C THR A 143 -8.49 -2.55 -0.65
N THR A 144 -8.03 -1.70 0.27
CA THR A 144 -8.50 -0.32 0.30
C THR A 144 -8.00 0.37 -0.98
N PRO A 145 -8.87 0.97 -1.80
CA PRO A 145 -8.42 1.84 -2.87
C PRO A 145 -7.62 3.02 -2.29
N ASN A 146 -7.01 3.82 -3.17
CA ASN A 146 -6.30 5.04 -2.79
C ASN A 146 -7.09 5.84 -1.75
N THR A 147 -6.37 6.43 -0.78
CA THR A 147 -6.98 7.13 0.34
C THR A 147 -7.81 8.34 -0.08
N HIS A 148 -7.67 8.84 -1.30
CA HIS A 148 -8.44 9.94 -1.87
C HIS A 148 -8.93 9.56 -3.26
N ILE A 149 -10.19 9.14 -3.35
CA ILE A 149 -10.85 8.80 -4.61
C ILE A 149 -11.43 10.09 -5.22
N PRO A 150 -11.10 10.43 -6.46
CA PRO A 150 -11.72 11.56 -7.14
C PRO A 150 -13.24 11.38 -7.28
N LYS A 151 -14.00 12.45 -7.00
CA LYS A 151 -15.44 12.44 -7.27
C LYS A 151 -15.72 12.12 -8.74
N GLY A 152 -16.65 11.21 -8.98
CA GLY A 152 -17.03 10.68 -10.29
C GLY A 152 -16.20 9.48 -10.74
N GLU A 153 -15.13 9.11 -10.02
CA GLU A 153 -14.34 7.94 -10.35
C GLU A 153 -15.04 6.65 -9.91
N THR A 154 -14.82 5.60 -10.69
CA THR A 154 -15.26 4.23 -10.37
C THR A 154 -14.04 3.40 -10.01
N VAL A 155 -14.05 2.79 -8.83
CA VAL A 155 -12.95 1.98 -8.31
C VAL A 155 -13.38 0.54 -8.11
N SER A 156 -12.49 -0.41 -8.44
CA SER A 156 -12.68 -1.82 -8.12
C SER A 156 -12.09 -2.13 -6.74
N ILE A 157 -12.84 -2.86 -5.94
CA ILE A 157 -12.51 -3.28 -4.59
C ILE A 157 -12.61 -4.81 -4.56
N PRO A 158 -11.48 -5.52 -4.78
CA PRO A 158 -11.46 -6.96 -4.67
C PRO A 158 -11.58 -7.39 -3.20
N VAL A 159 -12.38 -8.43 -2.97
CA VAL A 159 -12.55 -9.08 -1.68
C VAL A 159 -12.27 -10.57 -1.84
N THR A 160 -11.42 -11.12 -0.97
CA THR A 160 -11.15 -12.55 -0.91
C THR A 160 -11.78 -13.11 0.35
N LEU A 161 -12.58 -14.15 0.15
CA LEU A 161 -13.22 -14.95 1.18
C LEU A 161 -12.47 -16.29 1.30
N MET A 162 -12.50 -16.88 2.48
CA MET A 162 -11.93 -18.21 2.70
C MET A 162 -12.76 -18.98 3.71
N ASN A 163 -13.01 -20.26 3.43
CA ASN A 163 -13.52 -21.18 4.43
C ASN A 163 -12.34 -21.79 5.20
N ILE A 164 -12.20 -21.48 6.47
CA ILE A 164 -11.08 -21.97 7.31
C ILE A 164 -11.43 -23.20 8.14
N GLY A 165 -12.64 -23.74 7.99
CA GLY A 165 -13.05 -25.00 8.61
C GLY A 165 -12.72 -26.21 7.76
N ASP A 166 -12.99 -27.40 8.30
CA ASP A 166 -12.63 -28.69 7.68
C ASP A 166 -13.77 -29.31 6.85
N ALA A 167 -14.92 -28.64 6.79
CA ALA A 167 -16.08 -29.06 6.00
C ALA A 167 -16.58 -27.93 5.10
N VAL A 168 -17.40 -28.29 4.10
CA VAL A 168 -17.95 -27.36 3.11
C VAL A 168 -18.86 -26.32 3.78
N ALA A 169 -18.67 -25.05 3.44
CA ALA A 169 -19.59 -23.98 3.76
C ALA A 169 -20.67 -23.89 2.67
N SER A 170 -21.95 -23.85 3.06
CA SER A 170 -23.08 -23.74 2.15
C SER A 170 -23.69 -22.34 2.14
N ASP A 171 -24.32 -21.99 1.03
CA ASP A 171 -25.04 -20.74 0.80
C ASP A 171 -24.22 -19.50 1.21
N VAL A 172 -22.97 -19.47 0.77
CA VAL A 172 -22.05 -18.38 1.02
C VAL A 172 -22.43 -17.19 0.14
N SER A 173 -22.63 -16.02 0.75
CA SER A 173 -22.85 -14.74 0.07
C SER A 173 -22.07 -13.62 0.74
N ILE A 174 -21.75 -12.58 -0.02
CA ILE A 174 -21.09 -11.36 0.47
C ILE A 174 -21.87 -10.12 0.04
N ASP A 175 -22.19 -9.28 1.02
CA ASP A 175 -22.81 -7.97 0.84
C ASP A 175 -21.75 -6.87 0.91
N GLY A 176 -21.81 -5.91 -0.01
CA GLY A 176 -21.06 -4.65 0.04
C GLY A 176 -21.99 -3.49 0.36
N ASN A 177 -21.99 -3.02 1.62
CA ASN A 177 -22.89 -1.95 2.05
C ASN A 177 -22.15 -0.63 2.27
N THR A 178 -22.55 0.41 1.55
CA THR A 178 -22.06 1.77 1.73
C THR A 178 -23.12 2.79 1.34
N LYS A 179 -22.86 4.08 1.63
CA LYS A 179 -23.75 5.15 1.18
C LYS A 179 -23.54 5.49 -0.29
N LEU A 180 -22.38 5.19 -0.87
CA LEU A 180 -22.07 5.39 -2.29
C LEU A 180 -22.70 4.28 -3.15
N PRO A 181 -22.93 4.52 -4.46
CA PRO A 181 -23.30 3.46 -5.38
C PRO A 181 -22.22 2.37 -5.44
N VAL A 182 -22.63 1.11 -5.24
CA VAL A 182 -21.78 -0.07 -5.27
C VAL A 182 -22.45 -1.18 -6.09
N SER A 183 -21.67 -1.92 -6.88
CA SER A 183 -22.17 -2.99 -7.74
C SER A 183 -21.17 -4.16 -7.81
N PRO A 184 -21.60 -5.41 -7.59
CA PRO A 184 -22.90 -5.75 -7.01
C PRO A 184 -23.04 -5.20 -5.58
N ASP A 185 -24.26 -5.10 -5.06
CA ASP A 185 -24.50 -4.85 -3.63
C ASP A 185 -24.49 -6.15 -2.81
N GLU A 186 -24.84 -7.28 -3.45
CA GLU A 186 -24.70 -8.64 -2.93
C GLU A 186 -24.18 -9.60 -4.04
N GLU A 187 -23.25 -10.48 -3.69
CA GLU A 187 -22.78 -11.56 -4.56
C GLU A 187 -22.93 -12.92 -3.89
N SER A 188 -23.59 -13.86 -4.56
CA SER A 188 -23.68 -15.26 -4.12
C SER A 188 -22.47 -16.05 -4.61
N ILE A 189 -21.76 -16.67 -3.68
CA ILE A 189 -20.60 -17.52 -3.91
C ILE A 189 -21.02 -19.00 -4.00
N GLY A 190 -22.08 -19.38 -3.29
CA GLY A 190 -22.61 -20.74 -3.29
C GLY A 190 -21.93 -21.63 -2.26
N GLU A 191 -21.27 -22.70 -2.69
CA GLU A 191 -20.51 -23.58 -1.80
C GLU A 191 -19.03 -23.18 -1.78
N LEU A 192 -18.39 -23.29 -0.61
CA LEU A 192 -16.96 -23.07 -0.46
C LEU A 192 -16.34 -24.25 0.29
N ALA A 193 -15.51 -25.03 -0.38
CA ALA A 193 -14.88 -26.21 0.22
C ALA A 193 -13.91 -25.82 1.35
N ALA A 194 -13.47 -26.81 2.12
CA ALA A 194 -12.49 -26.60 3.19
C ALA A 194 -11.21 -25.97 2.61
N GLU A 195 -10.73 -24.91 3.26
CA GLU A 195 -9.52 -24.14 2.87
C GLU A 195 -9.59 -23.47 1.49
N GLU A 196 -10.75 -23.52 0.82
CA GLU A 196 -10.95 -22.89 -0.48
C GLU A 196 -11.12 -21.37 -0.35
N GLN A 197 -10.60 -20.65 -1.33
CA GLN A 197 -10.78 -19.21 -1.47
C GLN A 197 -11.73 -18.89 -2.61
N ALA A 198 -12.59 -17.90 -2.38
CA ALA A 198 -13.39 -17.27 -3.43
C ALA A 198 -13.02 -15.79 -3.52
N ARG A 199 -13.01 -15.25 -4.74
CA ARG A 199 -12.77 -13.83 -4.99
C ARG A 199 -14.03 -13.21 -5.56
N SER A 200 -14.42 -12.11 -4.95
CA SER A 200 -15.52 -11.24 -5.38
C SER A 200 -14.95 -9.86 -5.71
N GLU A 201 -15.59 -9.15 -6.65
CA GLU A 201 -15.13 -7.85 -7.13
C GLU A 201 -16.27 -6.84 -7.05
N PHE A 202 -16.13 -5.87 -6.14
CA PHE A 202 -17.10 -4.79 -5.95
C PHE A 202 -16.63 -3.53 -6.67
N THR A 203 -17.53 -2.94 -7.45
CA THR A 203 -17.29 -1.68 -8.15
C THR A 203 -18.00 -0.56 -7.42
N LEU A 204 -17.25 0.45 -6.97
CA LEU A 204 -17.77 1.59 -6.22
C LEU A 204 -17.65 2.88 -7.03
N THR A 205 -18.74 3.64 -7.12
CA THR A 205 -18.75 4.95 -7.79
C THR A 205 -18.72 6.08 -6.76
N ALA A 206 -17.68 6.91 -6.81
CA ALA A 206 -17.45 8.01 -5.89
C ALA A 206 -18.29 9.26 -6.24
N ASP A 207 -19.61 9.18 -6.17
CA ASP A 207 -20.51 10.23 -6.66
C ASP A 207 -20.62 11.48 -5.75
N ARG A 208 -20.17 11.38 -4.50
CA ARG A 208 -20.29 12.43 -3.48
C ARG A 208 -19.00 12.59 -2.70
N ILE A 209 -18.61 13.82 -2.42
CA ILE A 209 -17.44 14.19 -1.62
C ILE A 209 -17.69 13.86 -0.14
N GLY A 210 -16.66 13.37 0.55
CA GLY A 210 -16.68 13.13 1.99
C GLY A 210 -16.03 11.81 2.39
N GLU A 211 -16.10 11.52 3.68
CA GLU A 211 -15.68 10.24 4.26
C GLU A 211 -16.84 9.25 4.26
N PHE A 212 -16.59 8.05 3.74
CA PHE A 212 -17.56 6.96 3.66
C PHE A 212 -16.98 5.70 4.28
N THR A 213 -17.86 4.88 4.83
CA THR A 213 -17.52 3.53 5.28
C THR A 213 -18.19 2.54 4.34
N LEU A 214 -17.40 1.65 3.76
CA LEU A 214 -17.86 0.46 3.07
C LEU A 214 -17.74 -0.72 4.01
N THR A 215 -18.85 -1.41 4.26
CA THR A 215 -18.92 -2.58 5.12
C THR A 215 -19.16 -3.80 4.25
N PHE A 216 -18.19 -4.69 4.22
CA PHE A 216 -18.36 -6.02 3.66
C PHE A 216 -18.87 -6.95 4.76
N LYS A 217 -19.94 -7.67 4.49
CA LYS A 217 -20.45 -8.72 5.37
C LYS A 217 -20.55 -10.00 4.57
N VAL A 218 -19.89 -11.05 5.03
CA VAL A 218 -20.05 -12.39 4.47
C VAL A 218 -20.96 -13.21 5.38
N SER A 219 -21.87 -13.97 4.80
CA SER A 219 -22.76 -14.90 5.49
C SER A 219 -22.74 -16.27 4.84
N SER A 220 -23.02 -17.29 5.65
CA SER A 220 -23.21 -18.67 5.22
C SER A 220 -24.27 -19.33 6.10
N GLU A 221 -25.02 -20.28 5.55
CA GLU A 221 -26.04 -21.03 6.29
C GLU A 221 -25.43 -21.84 7.45
N ASN A 222 -24.26 -22.44 7.25
CA ASN A 222 -23.63 -23.36 8.21
C ASN A 222 -22.25 -22.90 8.70
N ALA A 223 -21.67 -21.83 8.14
CA ALA A 223 -20.29 -21.41 8.42
C ALA A 223 -20.16 -20.05 9.14
N GLY A 224 -21.28 -19.54 9.66
CA GLY A 224 -21.32 -18.26 10.37
C GLY A 224 -21.21 -17.04 9.45
N SER A 225 -20.70 -15.94 9.99
CA SER A 225 -20.56 -14.67 9.29
C SER A 225 -19.34 -13.89 9.74
N ASP A 226 -18.74 -13.11 8.85
CA ASP A 226 -17.65 -12.17 9.16
C ASP A 226 -17.97 -10.78 8.59
N THR A 227 -17.35 -9.74 9.14
CA THR A 227 -17.58 -8.36 8.73
C THR A 227 -16.28 -7.57 8.72
N LYS A 228 -16.01 -6.87 7.60
CA LYS A 228 -14.89 -5.94 7.46
C LYS A 228 -15.36 -4.57 7.01
N THR A 229 -14.71 -3.55 7.54
CA THR A 229 -14.96 -2.16 7.15
C THR A 229 -13.75 -1.57 6.45
N VAL A 230 -14.02 -0.80 5.40
CA VAL A 230 -13.06 -0.01 4.64
C VAL A 230 -13.50 1.46 4.73
N THR A 231 -12.59 2.33 5.13
CA THR A 231 -12.81 3.78 5.09
C THR A 231 -12.37 4.33 3.73
N LEU A 232 -13.20 5.16 3.13
CA LEU A 232 -13.01 5.76 1.81
C LEU A 232 -13.13 7.27 1.95
N SER A 233 -12.14 8.02 1.48
CA SER A 233 -12.26 9.47 1.31
C SER A 233 -12.53 9.77 -0.16
N VAL A 234 -13.63 10.47 -0.45
CA VAL A 234 -13.91 11.01 -1.77
C VAL A 234 -13.60 12.49 -1.77
N ALA A 235 -12.69 12.91 -2.65
CA ALA A 235 -12.24 14.28 -2.76
C ALA A 235 -12.74 14.94 -4.05
N GLY A 236 -13.15 16.19 -3.94
CA GLY A 236 -13.53 17.02 -5.07
C GLY A 236 -12.32 17.67 -5.74
N LYS A 237 -12.56 18.31 -6.89
CA LYS A 237 -11.54 19.08 -7.62
C LYS A 237 -10.88 20.14 -6.74
N ALA A 238 -11.66 20.83 -5.92
CA ALA A 238 -11.17 21.88 -5.02
C ALA A 238 -10.21 21.33 -3.95
N ASP A 239 -10.46 20.14 -3.42
CA ASP A 239 -9.63 19.51 -2.39
C ASP A 239 -8.24 19.19 -2.95
N PHE A 240 -8.17 18.57 -4.14
CA PHE A 240 -6.88 18.31 -4.80
C PHE A 240 -6.11 19.59 -5.16
N ILE A 241 -6.81 20.66 -5.58
CA ILE A 241 -6.18 21.98 -5.80
C ILE A 241 -5.57 22.50 -4.49
N ALA A 242 -6.29 22.40 -3.37
CA ALA A 242 -5.81 22.84 -2.07
C ALA A 242 -4.57 22.04 -1.63
N THR A 243 -4.57 20.72 -1.80
CA THR A 243 -3.41 19.86 -1.53
C THR A 243 -2.19 20.27 -2.37
N ALA A 244 -2.36 20.44 -3.69
CA ALA A 244 -1.27 20.86 -4.56
C ALA A 244 -0.73 22.25 -4.18
N ARG A 245 -1.62 23.18 -3.83
CA ARG A 245 -1.26 24.53 -3.38
C ARG A 245 -0.37 24.49 -2.14
N GLN A 246 -0.74 23.69 -1.13
CA GLN A 246 0.05 23.54 0.09
C GLN A 246 1.46 23.02 -0.20
N VAL A 247 1.59 22.01 -1.09
CA VAL A 247 2.89 21.48 -1.51
C VAL A 247 3.73 22.57 -2.18
N ILE A 248 3.14 23.37 -3.06
CA ILE A 248 3.82 24.44 -3.80
C ILE A 248 4.24 25.59 -2.89
N GLU A 249 3.42 25.94 -1.89
CA GLU A 249 3.78 26.91 -0.86
C GLU A 249 5.00 26.42 -0.06
N GLY A 250 5.03 25.14 0.33
CA GLY A 250 6.20 24.53 0.98
C GLY A 250 7.46 24.58 0.12
N ILE A 251 7.38 24.18 -1.16
CA ILE A 251 8.53 24.28 -2.09
C ILE A 251 9.02 25.74 -2.17
N ARG A 252 8.10 26.72 -2.22
CA ARG A 252 8.46 28.14 -2.31
C ARG A 252 9.24 28.59 -1.08
N GLU A 253 8.81 28.21 0.11
CA GLU A 253 9.51 28.52 1.37
C GLU A 253 10.90 27.89 1.42
N GLU A 254 11.03 26.62 1.05
CA GLU A 254 12.32 25.92 0.99
C GLU A 254 13.27 26.58 -0.03
N VAL A 255 12.77 26.91 -1.23
CA VAL A 255 13.54 27.64 -2.27
C VAL A 255 14.07 28.97 -1.74
N THR A 256 13.27 29.74 -1.00
CA THR A 256 13.72 31.03 -0.46
C THR A 256 14.75 30.89 0.65
N THR A 257 14.79 29.73 1.31
CA THR A 257 15.78 29.41 2.34
C THR A 257 17.10 28.93 1.74
N GLU A 258 17.02 28.02 0.76
CA GLU A 258 18.17 27.30 0.21
C GLU A 258 18.85 28.02 -0.95
N LEU A 259 18.13 28.89 -1.68
CA LEU A 259 18.68 29.67 -2.78
C LEU A 259 18.85 31.14 -2.39
N SER A 260 19.79 31.82 -3.07
CA SER A 260 20.02 33.25 -2.88
C SER A 260 20.07 34.00 -4.22
N GLY A 261 19.96 35.33 -4.13
CA GLY A 261 20.14 36.23 -5.26
C GLY A 261 19.13 36.04 -6.40
N GLY A 262 19.61 36.12 -7.65
CA GLY A 262 18.75 36.07 -8.83
C GLY A 262 18.07 34.72 -9.08
N GLN A 263 18.66 33.62 -8.59
CA GLN A 263 18.07 32.28 -8.75
C GLN A 263 16.83 32.13 -7.87
N ALA A 264 16.93 32.48 -6.58
CA ALA A 264 15.80 32.44 -5.65
C ALA A 264 14.61 33.26 -6.20
N ARG A 265 14.87 34.50 -6.64
CA ARG A 265 13.84 35.36 -7.24
C ARG A 265 13.17 34.74 -8.47
N SER A 266 13.95 34.11 -9.35
CA SER A 266 13.39 33.46 -10.55
C SER A 266 12.46 32.29 -10.21
N PHE A 267 12.79 31.49 -9.19
CA PHE A 267 11.90 30.43 -8.74
C PHE A 267 10.68 30.97 -8.01
N GLU A 268 10.87 31.96 -7.13
CA GLU A 268 9.78 32.62 -6.41
C GLU A 268 8.73 33.21 -7.36
N GLU A 269 9.17 33.89 -8.43
CA GLU A 269 8.29 34.42 -9.48
C GLU A 269 7.48 33.30 -10.18
N LYS A 270 8.14 32.19 -10.54
CA LYS A 270 7.48 31.06 -11.19
C LYS A 270 6.47 30.37 -10.28
N LEU A 271 6.84 30.09 -9.03
CA LEU A 271 5.97 29.46 -8.04
C LEU A 271 4.80 30.37 -7.67
N THR A 272 5.01 31.67 -7.58
CA THR A 272 3.93 32.66 -7.39
C THR A 272 2.95 32.65 -8.57
N ALA A 273 3.45 32.52 -9.79
CA ALA A 273 2.58 32.40 -10.98
C ALA A 273 1.74 31.11 -10.93
N VAL A 274 2.31 30.00 -10.47
CA VAL A 274 1.56 28.75 -10.25
C VAL A 274 0.46 28.96 -9.20
N LEU A 275 0.80 29.51 -8.03
CA LEU A 275 -0.17 29.74 -6.95
C LEU A 275 -1.33 30.64 -7.38
N LYS A 276 -1.06 31.65 -8.22
CA LYS A 276 -2.12 32.49 -8.80
C LYS A 276 -3.04 31.71 -9.75
N SER A 277 -2.48 30.78 -10.55
CA SER A 277 -3.28 29.89 -11.39
C SER A 277 -4.14 28.94 -10.55
N LEU A 278 -3.62 28.45 -9.42
CA LEU A 278 -4.37 27.59 -8.50
C LEU A 278 -5.47 28.35 -7.76
N GLU A 279 -5.20 29.57 -7.28
CA GLU A 279 -6.22 30.45 -6.69
C GLU A 279 -7.35 30.72 -7.69
N ARG A 280 -7.00 31.00 -8.96
CA ARG A 280 -7.99 31.11 -10.03
C ARG A 280 -8.78 29.81 -10.18
N ALA A 281 -8.11 28.65 -10.21
CA ALA A 281 -8.80 27.36 -10.34
C ALA A 281 -9.79 27.13 -9.19
N THR A 282 -9.41 27.42 -7.94
CA THR A 282 -10.29 27.35 -6.76
C THR A 282 -11.52 28.23 -6.94
N ASN A 283 -11.33 29.50 -7.28
CA ASN A 283 -12.44 30.45 -7.47
C ASN A 283 -13.41 30.00 -8.60
N GLU A 284 -12.89 29.40 -9.66
CA GLU A 284 -13.70 28.85 -10.76
C GLU A 284 -14.46 27.59 -10.31
N CYS A 285 -13.88 26.73 -9.46
CA CYS A 285 -14.58 25.58 -8.86
C CYS A 285 -15.74 26.04 -7.97
N GLU A 286 -15.49 27.00 -7.07
CA GLU A 286 -16.52 27.58 -6.19
C GLU A 286 -17.65 28.26 -6.97
N SER A 287 -17.34 28.77 -8.17
CA SER A 287 -18.31 29.36 -9.08
C SER A 287 -19.08 28.34 -9.95
N GLY A 288 -18.79 27.04 -9.84
CA GLY A 288 -19.34 26.00 -10.73
C GLY A 288 -18.88 26.10 -12.19
N ARG A 289 -17.74 26.74 -12.45
CA ARG A 289 -17.19 26.98 -13.80
C ARG A 289 -16.10 25.97 -14.12
N GLU A 290 -16.48 24.70 -14.24
CA GLU A 290 -15.55 23.57 -14.34
C GLU A 290 -14.57 23.64 -15.52
N LYS A 291 -15.03 24.07 -16.70
CA LYS A 291 -14.15 24.21 -17.88
C LYS A 291 -13.06 25.26 -17.64
N GLN A 292 -13.40 26.37 -17.00
CA GLN A 292 -12.48 27.44 -16.66
C GLN A 292 -11.52 26.99 -15.55
N ALA A 293 -12.02 26.26 -14.55
CA ALA A 293 -11.17 25.63 -13.54
C ALA A 293 -10.15 24.68 -14.17
N ASN A 294 -10.58 23.78 -15.06
CA ASN A 294 -9.70 22.86 -15.78
C ASN A 294 -8.65 23.57 -16.64
N ASN A 295 -9.01 24.70 -17.28
CA ASN A 295 -8.05 25.52 -18.02
C ASN A 295 -7.01 26.18 -17.09
N ALA A 296 -7.43 26.64 -15.91
CA ALA A 296 -6.53 27.21 -14.91
C ALA A 296 -5.59 26.14 -14.32
N ILE A 297 -6.10 24.94 -14.02
CA ILE A 297 -5.31 23.76 -13.63
C ILE A 297 -4.27 23.42 -14.70
N GLY A 298 -4.69 23.32 -15.97
CA GLY A 298 -3.78 23.05 -17.08
C GLY A 298 -2.68 24.11 -17.22
N THR A 299 -3.00 25.38 -16.93
CA THR A 299 -2.01 26.46 -16.89
C THR A 299 -1.01 26.26 -15.75
N ALA A 300 -1.49 25.91 -14.55
CA ALA A 300 -0.65 25.61 -13.40
C ALA A 300 0.31 24.44 -13.67
N ILE A 301 -0.18 23.34 -14.26
CA ILE A 301 0.65 22.18 -14.64
C ILE A 301 1.77 22.58 -15.61
N ASN A 302 1.45 23.37 -16.65
CA ASN A 302 2.47 23.85 -17.60
C ASN A 302 3.52 24.74 -16.92
N GLN A 303 3.10 25.58 -15.97
CA GLN A 303 4.01 26.41 -15.17
C GLN A 303 4.90 25.56 -14.26
N LEU A 304 4.38 24.50 -13.63
CA LEU A 304 5.17 23.54 -12.85
C LEU A 304 6.19 22.79 -13.73
N GLY A 305 5.83 22.46 -14.97
CA GLY A 305 6.79 21.93 -15.96
C GLY A 305 7.97 22.88 -16.21
N ALA A 306 7.73 24.20 -16.23
CA ALA A 306 8.80 25.19 -16.32
C ALA A 306 9.65 25.29 -15.03
N VAL A 307 9.05 25.06 -13.86
CA VAL A 307 9.77 24.94 -12.58
C VAL A 307 10.68 23.71 -12.58
N LEU A 308 10.20 22.54 -13.01
CA LEU A 308 11.01 21.31 -13.15
C LEU A 308 12.22 21.52 -14.06
N ASN A 309 12.00 22.15 -15.23
CA ASN A 309 13.10 22.49 -16.14
C ASN A 309 14.15 23.40 -15.48
N SER A 310 13.73 24.25 -14.55
CA SER A 310 14.63 25.14 -13.80
C SER A 310 15.43 24.37 -12.75
N PHE A 311 14.81 23.43 -12.03
CA PHE A 311 15.53 22.53 -11.12
C PHE A 311 16.56 21.66 -11.86
N ALA A 312 16.19 21.11 -13.02
CA ALA A 312 17.12 20.35 -13.85
C ALA A 312 18.31 21.20 -14.35
N ALA A 313 18.07 22.47 -14.69
CA ALA A 313 19.14 23.40 -15.03
C ALA A 313 20.07 23.69 -13.84
N LEU A 314 19.49 23.89 -12.65
CA LEU A 314 20.24 24.10 -11.41
C LEU A 314 21.13 22.90 -11.07
N GLN A 315 20.59 21.68 -11.15
CA GLN A 315 21.32 20.43 -10.91
C GLN A 315 22.51 20.26 -11.87
N ARG A 316 22.33 20.57 -13.16
CA ARG A 316 23.41 20.55 -14.16
C ARG A 316 24.48 21.62 -13.91
N GLY A 317 24.09 22.79 -13.40
CA GLY A 317 25.00 23.88 -13.06
C GLY A 317 25.86 23.54 -11.84
N ALA A 318 25.25 23.02 -10.77
CA ALA A 318 25.93 22.62 -9.54
C ALA A 318 27.01 21.56 -9.81
N LYS A 319 26.72 20.56 -10.65
CA LYS A 319 27.69 19.51 -11.04
C LYS A 319 28.94 20.06 -11.71
N LYS A 320 28.84 21.21 -12.41
CA LYS A 320 29.98 21.86 -13.07
C LYS A 320 30.83 22.72 -12.13
N ALA A 321 30.21 23.34 -11.13
CA ALA A 321 30.87 24.32 -10.28
C ALA A 321 31.76 23.70 -9.19
N ARG A 322 31.63 22.40 -8.86
CA ARG A 322 32.26 21.77 -7.68
C ARG A 322 31.96 22.52 -6.36
N GLU A 323 30.98 23.42 -6.35
CA GLU A 323 30.56 24.17 -5.17
C GLU A 323 29.67 23.29 -4.29
N LYS A 324 30.08 23.17 -3.04
CA LYS A 324 29.64 22.17 -2.08
C LYS A 324 28.40 22.59 -1.26
N SER A 325 27.62 23.58 -1.70
CA SER A 325 26.68 24.27 -0.79
C SER A 325 25.20 24.16 -1.13
N LEU A 326 24.81 23.76 -2.34
CA LEU A 326 23.42 23.44 -2.62
C LEU A 326 23.23 21.96 -2.36
N SER A 327 22.43 21.60 -1.36
CA SER A 327 22.23 20.20 -1.04
C SER A 327 21.53 19.53 -2.25
N GLU A 328 22.20 18.57 -2.87
CA GLU A 328 21.61 17.75 -3.94
C GLU A 328 20.28 17.15 -3.49
N GLN A 329 20.19 16.83 -2.21
CA GLN A 329 18.99 16.40 -1.50
C GLN A 329 17.84 17.43 -1.60
N PHE A 330 18.10 18.73 -1.42
CA PHE A 330 17.07 19.76 -1.59
C PHE A 330 16.51 19.77 -3.02
N VAL A 331 17.38 19.77 -4.04
CA VAL A 331 16.93 19.84 -5.43
C VAL A 331 16.10 18.59 -5.80
N GLN A 332 16.56 17.40 -5.41
CA GLN A 332 15.81 16.16 -5.64
C GLN A 332 14.47 16.14 -4.88
N GLY A 333 14.46 16.61 -3.63
CA GLY A 333 13.24 16.74 -2.83
C GLY A 333 12.21 17.66 -3.49
N ALA A 334 12.64 18.84 -3.92
CA ALA A 334 11.78 19.82 -4.57
C ALA A 334 11.27 19.34 -5.94
N VAL A 335 12.09 18.62 -6.72
CA VAL A 335 11.66 17.98 -7.98
C VAL A 335 10.52 16.99 -7.71
N ARG A 336 10.72 16.06 -6.77
CA ARG A 336 9.72 15.05 -6.43
C ARG A 336 8.42 15.67 -5.92
N GLN A 337 8.51 16.68 -5.05
CA GLN A 337 7.31 17.40 -4.58
C GLN A 337 6.58 18.11 -5.73
N THR A 338 7.33 18.68 -6.69
CA THR A 338 6.76 19.33 -7.88
C THR A 338 6.05 18.31 -8.78
N GLU A 339 6.64 17.14 -9.01
CA GLU A 339 6.03 16.03 -9.76
C GLU A 339 4.74 15.53 -9.08
N ASN A 340 4.78 15.30 -7.77
CA ASN A 340 3.59 14.92 -6.99
C ASN A 340 2.48 15.98 -7.09
N ALA A 341 2.82 17.27 -7.10
CA ALA A 341 1.85 18.35 -7.28
C ALA A 341 1.24 18.33 -8.70
N ILE A 342 2.03 18.00 -9.73
CA ILE A 342 1.53 17.84 -11.10
C ILE A 342 0.55 16.66 -11.19
N GLU A 343 0.89 15.51 -10.60
CA GLU A 343 0.00 14.34 -10.56
C GLU A 343 -1.30 14.65 -9.82
N THR A 344 -1.20 15.30 -8.65
CA THR A 344 -2.37 15.75 -7.87
C THR A 344 -3.29 16.66 -8.70
N LEU A 345 -2.72 17.59 -9.48
CA LEU A 345 -3.48 18.48 -10.35
C LEU A 345 -4.04 17.76 -11.59
N ALA A 346 -3.35 16.75 -12.11
CA ALA A 346 -3.89 15.91 -13.18
C ALA A 346 -5.13 15.15 -12.69
N THR A 347 -5.08 14.59 -11.49
CA THR A 347 -6.22 13.99 -10.79
C THR A 347 -7.34 15.00 -10.55
N ALA A 348 -7.02 16.21 -10.08
CA ALA A 348 -8.00 17.28 -9.92
C ALA A 348 -8.75 17.58 -11.23
N ARG A 349 -8.03 17.57 -12.37
CA ARG A 349 -8.61 17.86 -13.68
C ARG A 349 -9.62 16.80 -14.12
N THR A 350 -9.41 15.53 -13.75
CA THR A 350 -10.33 14.43 -14.08
C THR A 350 -11.47 14.27 -13.09
N ALA A 351 -11.31 14.73 -11.85
CA ALA A 351 -12.39 14.79 -10.87
C ALA A 351 -13.58 15.56 -11.45
N GLU A 352 -14.80 15.03 -11.26
CA GLU A 352 -16.07 15.65 -11.64
C GLU A 352 -16.34 15.72 -13.16
N LEU A 353 -15.61 14.97 -14.00
CA LEU A 353 -15.91 14.86 -15.44
C LEU A 353 -17.09 13.93 -15.78
N ALA A 354 -17.74 13.33 -14.78
CA ALA A 354 -18.92 12.49 -14.99
C ALA A 354 -20.17 13.38 -15.05
N GLU A 355 -20.68 13.58 -16.27
CA GLU A 355 -21.94 14.28 -16.59
C GLU A 355 -23.18 13.59 -16.01
#